data_AF-A0A6L8Q8F2-F1
#
_entry.id   AF-A0A6L8Q8F2-F1
#
_cell.length_a   1.000
_cell.length_b   1.000
_cell.length_c   1.000
_cell.angle_alpha   90.00
_cell.angle_beta   90.00
_cell.angle_gamma   90.00
#
_symmetry.space_group_name_H-M   'P 1'
#
loop_
_entity.id
_entity.type
_entity.pdbx_description
1 polymer ?
#
loop_
_entity_poly.entity_id
_entity_poly.type
_entity_poly.pdbx_seq_one_letter_code
_entity_poly.pdbx_strand_id
1 'polypeptide(L)'
;MKISIPDHIIDEIRDRADIVAVISDHVVLKKAGKNYKGLCPFHSEKTPSFSVSPEKRIYHCFGCGTGGNVFKFLMEIQSISFPDAIKILAERTGIPLPRNNSDSSSDPRQKEREALRKINEAATRYFQSLLKNPEAGLSARNYLKSRHFDSKTLERYRVGWAAPSWRGLLTHVQQKGSVAQEQLIKSGLVTKKEDGSSVYDRFRGRVIFPIKDLHSNIIGFGGRSIDEENQPKYLNSPETPLYQKSETLFGMDQAKLAIRKENQVILVEGYFDQMRAVQNGIEHVVATCGTALTPKQASILRNHAETAVLVFDSDSAGRSAAEKGFDILLEQGLNVKIVVLPEGQDPDLF
;
A
#
# COMPACT_ATOMS: atom_id res chain seq x y z
N MET A 1 -17.01 -15.88 -3.46
CA MET A 1 -16.86 -17.15 -4.18
C MET A 1 -15.51 -17.14 -4.85
N LYS A 2 -14.65 -18.12 -4.54
CA LYS A 2 -13.34 -18.26 -5.17
C LYS A 2 -13.56 -18.71 -6.62
N ILE A 3 -12.99 -17.95 -7.55
CA ILE A 3 -12.89 -18.33 -8.96
C ILE A 3 -11.99 -19.57 -9.01
N SER A 4 -12.45 -20.65 -9.63
CA SER A 4 -11.58 -21.75 -10.03
C SER A 4 -11.36 -21.61 -11.53
N ILE A 5 -10.19 -21.09 -11.93
CA ILE A 5 -9.76 -21.16 -13.34
C ILE A 5 -9.39 -22.63 -13.55
N PRO A 6 -9.94 -23.31 -14.56
CA PRO A 6 -9.63 -24.73 -14.79
C PRO A 6 -8.12 -24.94 -14.91
N ASP A 7 -7.59 -25.94 -14.21
CA ASP A 7 -6.14 -26.20 -14.16
C ASP A 7 -5.53 -26.38 -15.55
N HIS A 8 -6.27 -27.00 -16.49
CA HIS A 8 -5.82 -27.17 -17.88
C HIS A 8 -5.54 -25.85 -18.62
N ILE A 9 -6.23 -24.76 -18.29
CA ILE A 9 -6.00 -23.45 -18.90
C ILE A 9 -4.78 -22.77 -18.28
N ILE A 10 -4.60 -22.93 -16.97
CA ILE A 10 -3.40 -22.45 -16.27
C ILE A 10 -2.16 -23.15 -16.83
N ASP A 11 -2.24 -24.47 -17.04
CA ASP A 11 -1.20 -25.26 -17.66
C ASP A 11 -0.94 -24.84 -19.11
N GLU A 12 -1.99 -24.61 -19.91
CA GLU A 12 -1.83 -24.11 -21.29
C GLU A 12 -1.12 -22.75 -21.33
N ILE A 13 -1.49 -21.82 -20.44
CA ILE A 13 -0.84 -20.51 -20.32
C ILE A 13 0.61 -20.66 -19.90
N ARG A 14 0.91 -21.52 -18.93
CA ARG A 14 2.29 -21.82 -18.52
C ARG A 14 3.12 -22.34 -19.68
N ASP A 15 2.52 -23.19 -20.50
CA ASP A 15 3.21 -23.91 -21.55
C ASP A 15 3.45 -23.06 -22.80
N ARG A 16 2.54 -22.13 -23.08
CA ARG A 16 2.62 -21.22 -24.21
C ARG A 16 3.41 -19.94 -23.89
N ALA A 17 3.54 -19.60 -22.61
CA ALA A 17 4.33 -18.45 -22.18
C ALA A 17 5.82 -18.69 -22.41
N ASP A 18 6.44 -17.83 -23.24
CA ASP A 18 7.89 -17.79 -23.37
C ASP A 18 8.50 -17.13 -22.11
N ILE A 19 8.97 -17.98 -21.19
CA ILE A 19 9.59 -17.53 -19.95
C ILE A 19 10.82 -16.64 -20.19
N VAL A 20 11.57 -16.85 -21.28
CA VAL A 20 12.74 -16.01 -21.58
C VAL A 20 12.28 -14.62 -21.97
N ALA A 21 11.28 -14.52 -22.84
CA ALA A 21 10.73 -13.24 -23.26
C ALA A 21 10.13 -12.47 -22.08
N VAL A 22 9.33 -13.13 -21.24
CA VAL A 22 8.71 -12.49 -20.06
C VAL A 22 9.76 -11.97 -19.07
N ILE A 23 10.81 -12.75 -18.82
CA ILE A 23 11.88 -12.32 -17.92
C ILE A 23 12.74 -11.23 -18.56
N SER A 24 12.96 -11.29 -19.88
CA SER A 24 13.79 -10.33 -20.62
C SER A 24 13.24 -8.90 -20.60
N ASP A 25 11.94 -8.73 -20.35
CA ASP A 25 11.34 -7.40 -20.14
C ASP A 25 11.85 -6.71 -18.87
N HIS A 26 12.36 -7.48 -17.91
CA HIS A 26 12.79 -7.00 -16.60
C HIS A 26 14.29 -7.18 -16.35
N VAL A 27 14.92 -8.15 -17.02
CA VAL A 27 16.32 -8.55 -16.77
C VAL A 27 17.05 -8.69 -18.10
N VAL A 28 18.24 -8.10 -18.19
CA VAL A 28 19.12 -8.33 -19.34
C VAL A 28 19.69 -9.75 -19.28
N LEU A 29 19.22 -10.61 -20.18
CA LEU A 29 19.64 -12.00 -20.30
C LEU A 29 20.63 -12.19 -21.45
N LYS A 30 21.71 -12.94 -21.21
CA LYS A 30 22.67 -13.40 -22.22
C LYS A 30 22.60 -14.91 -22.37
N LYS A 31 22.63 -15.39 -23.61
CA LYS A 31 22.62 -16.83 -23.90
C LYS A 31 23.91 -17.48 -23.39
N ALA A 32 23.77 -18.57 -22.64
CA ALA A 32 24.84 -19.35 -22.06
C ALA A 32 24.56 -20.85 -22.24
N GLY A 33 25.05 -21.41 -23.35
CA GLY A 33 24.74 -22.77 -23.78
C GLY A 33 23.25 -22.93 -24.10
N LYS A 34 22.58 -23.87 -23.42
CA LYS A 34 21.14 -24.13 -23.56
C LYS A 34 20.26 -23.18 -22.73
N ASN A 35 20.84 -22.45 -21.79
CA ASN A 35 20.13 -21.55 -20.87
C ASN A 35 20.46 -20.08 -21.16
N TYR A 36 19.80 -19.19 -20.45
CA TYR A 36 20.10 -17.76 -20.41
C TYR A 36 20.56 -17.36 -19.01
N LYS A 37 21.50 -16.42 -18.91
CA LYS A 37 22.02 -15.92 -17.64
C LYS A 37 21.95 -14.39 -17.55
N GLY A 38 21.68 -13.88 -16.36
CA GLY A 38 21.64 -12.45 -16.05
C GLY A 38 21.94 -12.17 -14.58
N LEU A 39 21.92 -10.89 -14.21
CA LEU A 39 21.91 -10.50 -12.81
C LEU A 39 20.50 -10.75 -12.24
N CYS A 40 20.44 -11.26 -11.02
CA CYS A 40 19.17 -11.54 -10.36
C CYS A 40 18.44 -10.23 -10.03
N PRO A 41 17.14 -10.11 -10.37
CA PRO A 41 16.37 -8.93 -10.02
C PRO A 41 15.91 -8.94 -8.55
N PHE A 42 16.11 -10.05 -7.84
CA PHE A 42 15.60 -10.25 -6.48
C PHE A 42 16.65 -10.07 -5.38
N HIS A 43 17.93 -9.94 -5.73
CA HIS A 43 18.99 -9.61 -4.79
C HIS A 43 20.13 -8.88 -5.52
N SER A 44 20.96 -8.15 -4.78
CA SER A 44 22.08 -7.41 -5.37
C SER A 44 23.30 -8.30 -5.54
N GLU A 45 23.82 -8.39 -6.76
CA GLU A 45 25.03 -9.15 -7.09
C GLU A 45 25.83 -8.47 -8.22
N LYS A 46 27.14 -8.78 -8.30
CA LYS A 46 28.02 -8.30 -9.39
C LYS A 46 28.28 -9.36 -10.46
N THR A 47 28.11 -10.63 -10.12
CA THR A 47 28.33 -11.77 -11.00
C THR A 47 27.00 -12.41 -11.36
N PRO A 48 26.68 -12.64 -12.66
CA PRO A 48 25.41 -13.24 -13.06
C PRO A 48 25.17 -14.63 -12.44
N SER A 49 24.23 -14.74 -11.48
CA SER A 49 23.82 -16.04 -10.91
C SER A 49 22.39 -16.42 -11.28
N PHE A 50 21.64 -15.52 -11.91
CA PHE A 50 20.27 -15.79 -12.37
C PHE A 50 20.29 -16.57 -13.68
N SER A 51 19.69 -17.76 -13.69
CA SER A 51 19.63 -18.65 -14.85
C SER A 51 18.18 -18.93 -15.24
N VAL A 52 17.87 -18.79 -16.53
CA VAL A 52 16.57 -19.13 -17.11
C VAL A 52 16.75 -20.30 -18.06
N SER A 53 15.96 -21.36 -17.86
CA SER A 53 15.95 -22.53 -18.73
C SER A 53 14.67 -22.52 -19.57
N PRO A 54 14.78 -22.29 -20.89
CA PRO A 54 13.63 -22.32 -21.79
C PRO A 54 13.00 -23.71 -21.85
N GLU A 55 13.85 -24.75 -21.93
CA GLU A 55 13.45 -26.16 -22.00
C GLU A 55 12.69 -26.61 -20.75
N LYS A 56 13.17 -26.23 -19.57
CA LYS A 56 12.51 -26.56 -18.30
C LYS A 56 11.40 -25.58 -17.91
N ARG A 57 11.22 -24.48 -18.66
CA ARG A 57 10.29 -23.37 -18.36
C ARG A 57 10.36 -22.85 -16.92
N ILE A 58 11.58 -22.78 -16.37
CA ILE A 58 11.84 -22.29 -15.02
C ILE A 58 13.00 -21.29 -15.01
N TYR A 59 13.02 -20.46 -13.99
CA TYR A 59 14.19 -19.70 -13.59
C TYR A 59 14.72 -20.21 -12.25
N HIS A 60 16.01 -20.02 -12.03
CA HIS A 60 16.66 -20.27 -10.75
C HIS A 60 17.85 -19.34 -10.58
N CYS A 61 17.98 -18.74 -9.40
CA CYS A 61 19.11 -17.94 -9.01
C CYS A 61 20.06 -18.75 -8.15
N PHE A 62 21.29 -18.97 -8.63
CA PHE A 62 22.30 -19.71 -7.88
C PHE A 62 22.93 -18.91 -6.72
N GLY A 63 22.74 -17.58 -6.68
CA GLY A 63 23.16 -16.73 -5.57
C GLY A 63 22.20 -16.79 -4.37
N CYS A 64 20.93 -16.44 -4.55
CA CYS A 64 19.94 -16.36 -3.46
C CYS A 64 18.96 -17.53 -3.38
N GLY A 65 19.04 -18.52 -4.28
CA GLY A 65 18.18 -19.72 -4.27
C GLY A 65 16.73 -19.50 -4.76
N THR A 66 16.33 -18.27 -5.10
CA THR A 66 14.98 -18.06 -5.64
C THR A 66 14.82 -18.74 -7.00
N GLY A 67 13.69 -19.38 -7.21
CA GLY A 67 13.39 -20.11 -8.42
C GLY A 67 11.91 -20.44 -8.56
N GLY A 68 11.48 -20.63 -9.79
CA GLY A 68 10.10 -21.00 -10.10
C GLY A 68 9.76 -20.85 -11.57
N ASN A 69 8.46 -20.86 -11.84
CA ASN A 69 7.91 -20.69 -13.18
C ASN A 69 7.63 -19.21 -13.50
N VAL A 70 7.13 -18.97 -14.72
CA VAL A 70 6.79 -17.64 -15.23
C VAL A 70 5.75 -16.90 -14.35
N PHE A 71 4.79 -17.60 -13.75
CA PHE A 71 3.81 -16.98 -12.84
C PHE A 71 4.47 -16.47 -11.58
N LYS A 72 5.28 -17.33 -10.92
CA LYS A 72 6.00 -16.95 -9.70
C LYS A 72 6.92 -15.76 -9.96
N PHE A 73 7.61 -15.74 -11.10
CA PHE A 73 8.43 -14.59 -11.50
C PHE A 73 7.61 -13.29 -11.55
N LEU A 74 6.48 -13.28 -12.27
CA LEU A 74 5.62 -12.10 -12.40
C LEU A 74 5.02 -11.65 -11.07
N MET A 75 4.56 -12.60 -10.27
CA MET A 75 4.02 -12.33 -8.93
C MET A 75 5.06 -11.65 -8.04
N GLU A 76 6.31 -12.12 -8.07
CA GLU A 76 7.38 -11.55 -7.24
C GLU A 76 7.88 -10.21 -7.78
N ILE A 77 8.16 -10.11 -9.08
CA ILE A 77 8.74 -8.92 -9.70
C ILE A 77 7.75 -7.74 -9.75
N GLN A 78 6.46 -8.02 -9.98
CA GLN A 78 5.42 -6.99 -10.04
C GLN A 78 4.61 -6.89 -8.73
N SER A 79 4.85 -7.78 -7.76
CA SER A 79 4.09 -7.86 -6.51
C SER A 79 2.56 -7.94 -6.75
N ILE A 80 2.15 -8.82 -7.66
CA ILE A 80 0.76 -9.06 -8.06
C ILE A 80 0.24 -10.42 -7.60
N SER A 81 -1.09 -10.57 -7.55
CA SER A 81 -1.74 -11.84 -7.19
C SER A 81 -1.63 -12.89 -8.30
N PHE A 82 -1.77 -14.18 -7.96
CA PHE A 82 -1.76 -15.27 -8.95
C PHE A 82 -2.84 -15.12 -10.03
N PRO A 83 -4.11 -14.75 -9.71
CA PRO A 83 -5.11 -14.44 -10.74
C PRO A 83 -4.72 -13.31 -11.69
N ASP A 84 -4.05 -12.27 -11.21
CA ASP A 84 -3.62 -11.16 -12.06
C ASP A 84 -2.43 -11.56 -12.95
N ALA A 85 -1.50 -12.37 -12.42
CA ALA A 85 -0.44 -12.99 -13.22
C ALA A 85 -1.01 -13.89 -14.34
N ILE A 86 -2.09 -14.63 -14.07
CA ILE A 86 -2.80 -15.42 -15.09
C ILE A 86 -3.38 -14.53 -16.18
N LYS A 87 -4.04 -13.41 -15.83
CA LYS A 87 -4.60 -12.49 -16.84
C LYS A 87 -3.54 -11.90 -17.75
N ILE A 88 -2.42 -11.43 -17.18
CA ILE A 88 -1.31 -10.84 -17.94
C ILE A 88 -0.73 -11.87 -18.92
N LEU A 89 -0.50 -13.10 -18.48
CA LEU A 89 0.06 -14.14 -19.34
C LEU A 89 -0.96 -14.69 -20.34
N ALA A 90 -2.25 -14.75 -20.00
CA ALA A 90 -3.31 -15.13 -20.94
C ALA A 90 -3.39 -14.15 -22.11
N GLU A 91 -3.37 -12.84 -21.82
CA GLU A 91 -3.36 -11.79 -22.84
C GLU A 91 -2.13 -11.90 -23.75
N ARG A 92 -0.95 -12.12 -23.15
CA ARG A 92 0.31 -12.24 -23.89
C ARG A 92 0.43 -13.51 -24.73
N THR A 93 -0.20 -14.60 -24.30
CA THR A 93 -0.20 -15.89 -25.01
C THR A 93 -1.37 -16.05 -25.98
N GLY A 94 -2.31 -15.09 -25.97
CA GLY A 94 -3.55 -15.17 -26.75
C GLY A 94 -4.48 -16.28 -26.33
N ILE A 95 -4.30 -16.87 -25.14
CA ILE A 95 -5.16 -17.94 -24.62
C ILE A 95 -6.41 -17.28 -24.02
N PRO A 96 -7.61 -17.56 -24.56
CA PRO A 96 -8.83 -17.04 -23.97
C PRO A 96 -9.04 -17.71 -22.62
N LEU A 97 -9.01 -16.92 -21.55
CA LEU A 97 -9.55 -17.38 -20.28
C LEU A 97 -11.06 -17.64 -20.45
N PRO A 98 -11.65 -18.62 -19.74
CA PRO A 98 -13.08 -18.87 -19.79
C PRO A 98 -13.80 -17.55 -19.62
N ARG A 99 -14.50 -17.15 -20.68
CA ARG A 99 -15.35 -15.97 -20.64
C ARG A 99 -16.48 -16.32 -19.68
N ASN A 100 -16.36 -15.90 -18.42
CA ASN A 100 -17.57 -15.53 -17.72
C ASN A 100 -18.23 -14.43 -18.55
N ASN A 101 -19.56 -14.31 -18.46
CA ASN A 101 -20.33 -13.12 -18.87
C ASN A 101 -19.90 -11.83 -18.12
N SER A 102 -18.68 -11.79 -17.60
CA SER A 102 -17.95 -10.63 -17.16
C SER A 102 -17.16 -10.07 -18.34
N ASP A 103 -17.84 -9.28 -19.16
CA ASP A 103 -17.29 -7.96 -19.40
C ASP A 103 -16.75 -7.46 -18.05
N SER A 104 -15.48 -7.11 -17.98
CA SER A 104 -14.87 -6.38 -16.84
C SER A 104 -15.51 -4.98 -16.65
N SER A 105 -16.60 -4.71 -17.37
CA SER A 105 -17.49 -3.57 -17.23
C SER A 105 -18.88 -3.94 -16.68
N SER A 106 -19.16 -5.14 -16.13
CA SER A 106 -20.53 -5.47 -15.66
C SER A 106 -20.70 -5.81 -14.17
N ASP A 107 -19.65 -6.21 -13.41
CA ASP A 107 -19.79 -6.38 -11.96
C ASP A 107 -20.03 -5.02 -11.29
N PRO A 108 -21.23 -4.77 -10.73
CA PRO A 108 -21.53 -3.49 -10.10
C PRO A 108 -20.56 -3.16 -8.96
N ARG A 109 -20.05 -4.17 -8.24
CA ARG A 109 -19.09 -3.97 -7.14
C ARG A 109 -17.73 -3.55 -7.67
N GLN A 110 -17.24 -4.16 -8.74
CA GLN A 110 -15.96 -3.78 -9.34
C GLN A 110 -16.02 -2.38 -9.95
N LYS A 111 -17.11 -2.06 -10.66
CA LYS A 111 -17.36 -0.71 -11.20
C LYS A 111 -17.43 0.33 -10.08
N GLU A 112 -18.10 0.00 -8.97
CA GLU A 112 -18.17 0.87 -7.80
C GLU A 112 -16.77 1.09 -7.20
N ARG A 113 -16.00 0.02 -6.97
CA ARG A 113 -14.61 0.12 -6.46
C ARG A 113 -13.72 0.96 -7.38
N GLU A 114 -13.83 0.80 -8.69
CA GLU A 114 -13.06 1.59 -9.65
C GLU A 114 -13.47 3.07 -9.64
N ALA A 115 -14.77 3.35 -9.56
CA ALA A 115 -15.27 4.71 -9.42
C ALA A 115 -14.74 5.36 -8.12
N LEU A 116 -14.78 4.64 -7.00
CA LEU A 116 -14.24 5.11 -5.71
C LEU A 116 -12.73 5.36 -5.78
N ARG A 117 -11.96 4.52 -6.49
CA ARG A 117 -10.52 4.74 -6.70
C ARG A 117 -10.26 6.01 -7.50
N LYS A 118 -11.04 6.27 -8.56
CA LYS A 118 -10.94 7.51 -9.35
C LYS A 118 -11.26 8.74 -8.50
N ILE A 119 -12.27 8.65 -7.62
CA ILE A 119 -12.62 9.72 -6.67
C ILE A 119 -11.46 9.98 -5.69
N ASN A 120 -10.90 8.94 -5.07
CA ASN A 120 -9.77 9.07 -4.15
C ASN A 120 -8.54 9.67 -4.85
N GLU A 121 -8.25 9.25 -6.07
CA GLU A 121 -7.15 9.80 -6.86
C GLU A 121 -7.36 11.30 -7.16
N ALA A 122 -8.59 11.70 -7.53
CA ALA A 122 -8.94 13.09 -7.76
C ALA A 122 -8.83 13.94 -6.47
N ALA A 123 -9.33 13.41 -5.35
CA ALA A 123 -9.23 14.07 -4.04
C ALA A 123 -7.77 14.24 -3.60
N THR A 124 -6.92 13.24 -3.86
CA THR A 124 -5.48 13.33 -3.56
C THR A 124 -4.84 14.48 -4.33
N ARG A 125 -5.10 14.60 -5.64
CA ARG A 125 -4.58 15.70 -6.46
C ARG A 125 -5.06 17.06 -5.95
N TYR A 126 -6.32 17.15 -5.52
CA TYR A 126 -6.88 18.35 -4.93
C TYR A 126 -6.17 18.73 -3.61
N PHE A 127 -6.00 17.79 -2.68
CA PHE A 127 -5.29 18.06 -1.43
C PHE A 127 -3.81 18.41 -1.67
N GLN A 128 -3.15 17.77 -2.63
CA GLN A 128 -1.78 18.13 -3.01
C GLN A 128 -1.72 19.54 -3.61
N SER A 129 -2.70 19.95 -4.43
CA SER A 129 -2.71 21.30 -5.01
C SER A 129 -2.97 22.36 -3.93
N LEU A 130 -3.81 22.08 -2.94
CA LEU A 130 -3.99 22.96 -1.78
C LEU A 130 -2.71 23.08 -0.94
N LEU A 131 -1.99 21.97 -0.70
CA LEU A 131 -0.73 22.02 0.04
C LEU A 131 0.34 22.86 -0.69
N LYS A 132 0.34 22.82 -2.02
CA LYS A 132 1.26 23.62 -2.87
C LYS A 132 0.83 25.08 -3.03
N ASN A 133 -0.44 25.41 -2.79
CA ASN A 133 -0.93 26.78 -2.91
C ASN A 133 -0.23 27.70 -1.89
N PRO A 134 0.36 28.84 -2.32
CA PRO A 134 1.14 29.71 -1.44
C PRO A 134 0.42 30.15 -0.18
N GLU A 135 -0.87 30.50 -0.28
CA GLU A 135 -1.68 31.01 0.82
C GLU A 135 -2.38 29.87 1.57
N ALA A 136 -3.19 29.08 0.86
CA ALA A 136 -4.05 28.06 1.48
C ALA A 136 -3.27 26.97 2.21
N GLY A 137 -2.06 26.62 1.72
CA GLY A 137 -1.21 25.58 2.30
C GLY A 137 -0.14 26.09 3.26
N LEU A 138 -0.04 27.41 3.51
CA LEU A 138 1.08 27.98 4.28
C LEU A 138 1.20 27.39 5.69
N SER A 139 0.09 27.33 6.43
CA SER A 139 0.04 26.78 7.79
C SER A 139 0.45 25.31 7.83
N ALA A 140 -0.06 24.52 6.89
CA ALA A 140 0.26 23.10 6.78
C ALA A 140 1.73 22.85 6.44
N ARG A 141 2.32 23.63 5.52
CA ARG A 141 3.75 23.52 5.19
C ARG A 141 4.63 23.94 6.36
N ASN A 142 4.28 25.00 7.08
CA ASN A 142 5.01 25.42 8.28
C ASN A 142 4.96 24.34 9.37
N TYR A 143 3.80 23.72 9.58
CA TYR A 143 3.64 22.60 10.51
C TYR A 143 4.47 21.37 10.09
N LEU A 144 4.41 20.96 8.82
CA LEU A 144 5.22 19.83 8.34
C LEU A 144 6.72 20.10 8.45
N LYS A 145 7.15 21.34 8.21
CA LYS A 145 8.53 21.76 8.39
C LYS A 145 8.97 21.74 9.85
N SER A 146 8.12 22.19 10.78
CA SER A 146 8.41 22.09 12.23
C SER A 146 8.43 20.64 12.73
N ARG A 147 7.82 19.72 11.98
CA ARG A 147 7.93 18.26 12.17
C ARG A 147 9.05 17.61 11.33
N HIS A 148 9.98 18.42 10.81
CA HIS A 148 11.19 17.97 10.12
C HIS A 148 10.95 17.09 8.88
N PHE A 149 9.81 17.22 8.21
CA PHE A 149 9.58 16.54 6.93
C PHE A 149 10.21 17.29 5.76
N ASP A 150 10.95 16.56 4.93
CA ASP A 150 11.49 17.08 3.69
C ASP A 150 10.49 16.96 2.52
N SER A 151 10.70 17.76 1.47
CA SER A 151 9.82 17.78 0.31
C SER A 151 9.76 16.43 -0.41
N LYS A 152 10.88 15.70 -0.47
CA LYS A 152 10.98 14.40 -1.15
C LYS A 152 10.08 13.36 -0.49
N THR A 153 10.03 13.35 0.84
CA THR A 153 9.18 12.46 1.64
C THR A 153 7.72 12.86 1.48
N LEU A 154 7.40 14.15 1.57
CA LEU A 154 6.03 14.64 1.34
C LEU A 154 5.52 14.29 -0.07
N GLU A 155 6.37 14.38 -1.09
CA GLU A 155 6.05 13.99 -2.46
C GLU A 155 5.90 12.47 -2.63
N ARG A 156 6.82 11.67 -2.08
CA ARG A 156 6.77 10.18 -2.08
C ARG A 156 5.44 9.67 -1.53
N TYR A 157 4.97 10.26 -0.44
CA TYR A 157 3.71 9.90 0.21
C TYR A 157 2.49 10.62 -0.35
N ARG A 158 2.69 11.56 -1.29
CA ARG A 158 1.63 12.39 -1.87
C ARG A 158 0.82 13.14 -0.81
N VAL A 159 1.50 13.64 0.23
CA VAL A 159 0.88 14.40 1.33
C VAL A 159 0.14 15.60 0.76
N GLY A 160 -1.03 15.87 1.32
CA GLY A 160 -1.89 16.98 0.94
C GLY A 160 -2.37 17.81 2.13
N TRP A 161 -3.18 18.81 1.84
CA TRP A 161 -3.81 19.69 2.82
C TRP A 161 -5.31 19.77 2.56
N ALA A 162 -6.11 19.55 3.60
CA ALA A 162 -7.52 19.90 3.60
C ALA A 162 -7.69 21.24 4.32
N ALA A 163 -8.04 22.27 3.56
CA ALA A 163 -8.33 23.60 4.10
C ALA A 163 -9.46 23.55 5.14
N PRO A 164 -9.54 24.50 6.08
CA PRO A 164 -10.61 24.57 7.10
C PRO A 164 -11.94 25.08 6.50
N SER A 165 -12.34 24.56 5.35
CA SER A 165 -13.61 24.85 4.69
C SER A 165 -14.56 23.67 4.82
N TRP A 166 -15.85 23.95 4.95
CA TRP A 166 -16.88 22.91 5.10
C TRP A 166 -17.18 22.16 3.80
N ARG A 167 -16.90 22.75 2.63
CA ARG A 167 -17.35 22.21 1.32
C ARG A 167 -16.31 22.39 0.20
N GLY A 168 -15.05 22.60 0.54
CA GLY A 168 -13.99 22.87 -0.44
C GLY A 168 -13.81 21.74 -1.46
N LEU A 169 -13.67 20.50 -0.97
CA LEU A 169 -13.58 19.30 -1.81
C LEU A 169 -14.91 19.05 -2.53
N LEU A 170 -16.03 19.12 -1.82
CA LEU A 170 -17.35 18.90 -2.42
C LEU A 170 -17.59 19.84 -3.61
N THR A 171 -17.36 21.14 -3.43
CA THR A 171 -17.48 22.13 -4.52
C THR A 171 -16.48 21.86 -5.64
N HIS A 172 -15.23 21.51 -5.33
CA HIS A 172 -14.22 21.19 -6.34
C HIS A 172 -14.63 20.01 -7.22
N VAL A 173 -15.17 18.94 -6.63
CA VAL A 173 -15.59 17.75 -7.36
C VAL A 173 -16.84 18.05 -8.20
N GLN A 174 -17.82 18.77 -7.63
CA GLN A 174 -19.05 19.15 -8.34
C GLN A 174 -18.77 20.01 -9.59
N GLN A 175 -17.75 20.88 -9.54
CA GLN A 175 -17.35 21.71 -10.68
C GLN A 175 -16.64 20.93 -11.80
N LYS A 176 -15.98 19.80 -11.49
CA LYS A 176 -15.19 19.02 -12.46
C LYS A 176 -15.97 17.92 -13.18
N GLY A 177 -17.24 17.73 -12.87
CA GLY A 177 -18.12 16.79 -13.58
C GLY A 177 -18.88 15.83 -12.66
N SER A 178 -19.61 14.92 -13.29
CA SER A 178 -20.70 14.10 -12.73
C SER A 178 -20.25 13.00 -11.77
N VAL A 179 -19.66 13.36 -10.62
CA VAL A 179 -19.57 12.42 -9.48
C VAL A 179 -20.88 12.48 -8.71
N ALA A 180 -21.60 11.36 -8.65
CA ALA A 180 -22.84 11.30 -7.88
C ALA A 180 -22.53 11.53 -6.39
N GLN A 181 -23.34 12.33 -5.71
CA GLN A 181 -23.18 12.63 -4.29
C GLN A 181 -23.11 11.35 -3.43
N GLU A 182 -23.87 10.31 -3.80
CA GLU A 182 -23.84 9.01 -3.14
C GLU A 182 -22.45 8.35 -3.21
N GLN A 183 -21.76 8.44 -4.35
CA GLN A 183 -20.41 7.90 -4.51
C GLN A 183 -19.39 8.66 -3.65
N LEU A 184 -19.56 9.99 -3.51
CA LEU A 184 -18.74 10.79 -2.60
C LEU A 184 -18.96 10.38 -1.14
N ILE A 185 -20.20 10.16 -0.72
CA ILE A 185 -20.49 9.68 0.63
C ILE A 185 -19.85 8.30 0.85
N LYS A 186 -20.03 7.37 -0.10
CA LYS A 186 -19.45 6.01 -0.05
C LYS A 186 -17.92 5.99 -0.05
N SER A 187 -17.26 7.02 -0.62
CA SER A 187 -15.80 7.17 -0.55
C SER A 187 -15.30 7.56 0.84
N GLY A 188 -16.18 8.02 1.73
CA GLY A 188 -15.82 8.51 3.06
C GLY A 188 -15.16 9.89 3.07
N LEU A 189 -15.09 10.59 1.93
CA LEU A 189 -14.52 11.94 1.81
C LEU A 189 -15.48 13.04 2.29
N VAL A 190 -16.79 12.78 2.27
CA VAL A 190 -17.83 13.69 2.74
C VAL A 190 -18.72 12.99 3.76
N THR A 191 -19.30 13.77 4.68
CA THR A 191 -20.24 13.32 5.71
C THR A 191 -21.58 14.01 5.48
N LYS A 192 -22.67 13.26 5.69
CA LYS A 192 -24.04 13.79 5.67
C LYS A 192 -24.50 14.01 7.11
N LYS A 193 -25.14 15.15 7.41
CA LYS A 193 -25.78 15.34 8.73
C LYS A 193 -26.90 14.31 8.95
N GLU A 194 -27.15 13.96 10.20
CA GLU A 194 -28.18 12.98 10.59
C GLU A 194 -29.58 13.40 10.15
N ASP A 195 -29.90 14.69 10.24
CA ASP A 195 -31.16 15.30 9.75
C ASP A 195 -31.28 15.34 8.22
N GLY A 196 -30.23 14.93 7.49
CA GLY A 196 -30.14 14.92 6.05
C GLY A 196 -30.08 16.28 5.36
N SER A 197 -30.03 17.38 6.13
CA SER A 197 -30.08 18.76 5.63
C SER A 197 -28.86 19.19 4.84
N SER A 198 -27.70 18.57 5.09
CA SER A 198 -26.43 19.02 4.50
C SER A 198 -25.39 17.92 4.38
N VAL A 199 -24.53 18.08 3.36
CA VAL A 199 -23.34 17.28 3.09
C VAL A 199 -22.12 18.20 3.13
N TYR A 200 -21.08 17.76 3.82
CA TYR A 200 -19.86 18.54 4.06
C TYR A 200 -18.61 17.65 4.03
N ASP A 201 -17.45 18.26 3.78
CA ASP A 201 -16.16 17.57 3.71
C ASP A 201 -15.83 16.93 5.05
N ARG A 202 -15.39 15.66 5.06
CA ARG A 202 -14.99 14.97 6.30
C ARG A 202 -13.72 15.58 6.89
N PHE A 203 -12.74 15.84 6.03
CA PHE A 203 -11.43 16.35 6.44
C PHE A 203 -11.40 17.87 6.30
N ARG A 204 -11.09 18.57 7.39
CA ARG A 204 -11.07 20.04 7.45
C ARG A 204 -9.97 20.50 8.40
N GLY A 205 -9.11 21.41 7.94
CA GLY A 205 -7.97 21.91 8.71
C GLY A 205 -6.95 20.82 9.05
N ARG A 206 -6.68 19.90 8.12
CA ARG A 206 -5.87 18.70 8.37
C ARG A 206 -4.82 18.47 7.29
N VAL A 207 -3.62 18.10 7.72
CA VAL A 207 -2.63 17.45 6.83
C VAL A 207 -3.16 16.08 6.46
N ILE A 208 -3.16 15.77 5.17
CA ILE A 208 -3.76 14.57 4.60
C ILE A 208 -2.68 13.58 4.17
N PHE A 209 -2.82 12.34 4.63
CA PHE A 209 -2.00 11.20 4.28
C PHE A 209 -2.84 10.23 3.45
N PRO A 210 -2.61 10.12 2.13
CA PRO A 210 -3.26 9.10 1.33
C PRO A 210 -2.87 7.70 1.82
N ILE A 211 -3.87 6.86 2.08
CA ILE A 211 -3.69 5.46 2.48
C ILE A 211 -3.80 4.61 1.21
N LYS A 212 -2.82 3.74 1.01
CA LYS A 212 -2.70 2.92 -0.20
C LYS A 212 -2.90 1.43 0.08
N ASP A 213 -3.45 0.70 -0.89
CA ASP A 213 -3.41 -0.76 -0.90
C ASP A 213 -2.01 -1.28 -1.31
N LEU A 214 -1.79 -2.59 -1.24
CA LEU A 214 -0.52 -3.23 -1.63
C LEU A 214 -0.09 -2.95 -3.07
N HIS A 215 -1.01 -2.53 -3.95
CA HIS A 215 -0.76 -2.17 -5.34
C HIS A 215 -0.63 -0.65 -5.53
N SER A 216 -0.43 0.09 -4.44
CA SER A 216 -0.29 1.54 -4.39
C SER A 216 -1.53 2.34 -4.86
N ASN A 217 -2.72 1.71 -4.95
CA ASN A 217 -3.96 2.45 -5.22
C ASN A 217 -4.42 3.17 -3.96
N ILE A 218 -4.94 4.38 -4.09
CA ILE A 218 -5.44 5.16 -2.94
C ILE A 218 -6.83 4.65 -2.54
N ILE A 219 -6.92 4.12 -1.33
CA ILE A 219 -8.12 3.47 -0.80
C ILE A 219 -8.82 4.29 0.29
N GLY A 220 -8.10 5.21 0.92
CA GLY A 220 -8.64 6.10 1.95
C GLY A 220 -7.63 7.18 2.35
N PHE A 221 -7.91 7.86 3.45
CA PHE A 221 -7.10 8.99 3.92
C PHE A 221 -6.98 8.98 5.44
N GLY A 222 -5.79 9.30 5.94
CA GLY A 222 -5.57 9.78 7.30
C GLY A 222 -5.48 11.30 7.30
N GLY A 223 -5.91 11.93 8.39
CA GLY A 223 -5.94 13.38 8.53
C GLY A 223 -5.46 13.82 9.92
N ARG A 224 -4.33 14.53 9.98
CA ARG A 224 -3.80 15.10 11.22
C ARG A 224 -4.20 16.56 11.35
N SER A 225 -4.88 16.91 12.43
CA SER A 225 -5.12 18.31 12.78
C SER A 225 -3.80 19.03 13.07
N ILE A 226 -3.68 20.26 12.58
CA ILE A 226 -2.59 21.19 12.94
C ILE A 226 -3.01 22.16 14.05
N ASP A 227 -4.29 22.13 14.42
CA ASP A 227 -4.91 22.93 15.46
C ASP A 227 -5.33 21.99 16.61
N GLU A 228 -4.93 22.33 17.84
CA GLU A 228 -5.19 21.53 19.03
C GLU A 228 -6.67 21.51 19.42
N GLU A 229 -7.42 22.56 19.06
CA GLU A 229 -8.86 22.66 19.31
C GLU A 229 -9.67 21.74 18.37
N ASN A 230 -9.14 21.43 17.19
CA ASN A 230 -9.81 20.62 16.19
C ASN A 230 -9.65 19.11 16.47
N GLN A 231 -10.53 18.61 17.33
CA GLN A 231 -10.63 17.21 17.71
C GLN A 231 -11.40 16.36 16.68
N PRO A 232 -11.06 15.06 16.53
CA PRO A 232 -9.91 14.37 17.13
C PRO A 232 -8.57 14.79 16.50
N LYS A 233 -7.46 14.64 17.22
CA LYS A 233 -6.10 14.91 16.69
C LYS A 233 -5.82 14.21 15.35
N TYR A 234 -6.14 12.92 15.25
CA TYR A 234 -6.11 12.15 14.00
C TYR A 234 -7.52 11.70 13.62
N LEU A 235 -7.82 11.77 12.33
CA LEU A 235 -9.08 11.31 11.75
C LEU A 235 -8.78 10.47 10.53
N ASN A 236 -9.26 9.23 10.48
CA ASN A 236 -9.17 8.40 9.28
C ASN A 236 -10.49 8.43 8.50
N SER A 237 -10.42 8.03 7.23
CA SER A 237 -11.58 7.58 6.48
C SER A 237 -12.38 6.56 7.32
N PRO A 238 -13.72 6.58 7.25
CA PRO A 238 -14.53 5.50 7.80
C PRO A 238 -14.24 4.20 7.03
N GLU A 239 -14.80 3.09 7.48
CA GLU A 239 -14.86 1.86 6.69
C GLU A 239 -15.57 2.15 5.36
N THR A 240 -14.97 1.74 4.25
CA THR A 240 -15.53 1.88 2.90
C THR A 240 -15.36 0.58 2.13
N PRO A 241 -15.98 0.42 0.95
CA PRO A 241 -15.68 -0.72 0.10
C PRO A 241 -14.19 -0.86 -0.21
N LEU A 242 -13.42 0.24 -0.27
CA LEU A 242 -11.99 0.20 -0.59
C LEU A 242 -11.08 0.06 0.62
N TYR A 243 -11.46 0.62 1.76
CA TYR A 243 -10.61 0.76 2.93
C TYR A 243 -11.25 0.10 4.14
N GLN A 244 -10.56 -0.94 4.62
CA GLN A 244 -10.84 -1.57 5.91
C GLN A 244 -9.66 -1.36 6.83
N LYS A 245 -9.87 -0.66 7.94
CA LYS A 245 -8.78 -0.29 8.85
C LYS A 245 -8.12 -1.53 9.45
N SER A 246 -8.92 -2.55 9.77
CA SER A 246 -8.45 -3.83 10.31
C SER A 246 -7.61 -4.65 9.34
N GLU A 247 -7.49 -4.26 8.07
CA GLU A 247 -6.76 -4.99 7.03
C GLU A 247 -5.70 -4.12 6.34
N THR A 248 -5.48 -2.90 6.81
CA THR A 248 -4.60 -1.94 6.15
C THR A 248 -3.47 -1.54 7.08
N LEU A 249 -2.23 -1.60 6.57
CA LEU A 249 -1.04 -1.07 7.23
C LEU A 249 -0.49 0.06 6.37
N PHE A 250 -0.33 1.24 6.97
CA PHE A 250 0.22 2.39 6.27
C PHE A 250 1.69 2.16 5.91
N GLY A 251 2.08 2.55 4.70
CA GLY A 251 3.44 2.36 4.17
C GLY A 251 3.73 0.97 3.60
N MET A 252 2.81 0.00 3.75
CA MET A 252 3.03 -1.39 3.31
C MET A 252 3.31 -1.52 1.81
N ASP A 253 2.68 -0.68 0.97
CA ASP A 253 2.88 -0.70 -0.48
C ASP A 253 4.34 -0.42 -0.89
N GLN A 254 5.02 0.41 -0.10
CA GLN A 254 6.42 0.81 -0.29
C GLN A 254 7.38 -0.07 0.50
N ALA A 255 7.01 -0.50 1.70
CA ALA A 255 7.87 -1.26 2.59
C ALA A 255 8.01 -2.74 2.20
N LYS A 256 7.03 -3.33 1.50
CA LYS A 256 6.95 -4.78 1.22
C LYS A 256 8.24 -5.40 0.64
N LEU A 257 8.97 -4.67 -0.21
CA LEU A 257 10.22 -5.16 -0.79
C LEU A 257 11.37 -5.13 0.22
N ALA A 258 11.49 -4.04 0.98
CA ALA A 258 12.49 -3.90 2.03
C ALA A 258 12.24 -4.93 3.15
N ILE A 259 10.98 -5.12 3.56
CA ILE A 259 10.59 -6.13 4.56
C ILE A 259 11.04 -7.53 4.15
N ARG A 260 10.78 -7.93 2.90
CA ARG A 260 11.21 -9.24 2.39
C ARG A 260 12.72 -9.38 2.34
N LYS A 261 13.42 -8.32 1.92
CA LYS A 261 14.88 -8.31 1.84
C LYS A 261 15.54 -8.47 3.21
N GLU A 262 15.04 -7.76 4.21
CA GLU A 262 15.57 -7.80 5.58
C GLU A 262 15.00 -8.98 6.41
N ASN A 263 13.98 -9.68 5.88
CA ASN A 263 13.17 -10.69 6.58
C ASN A 263 12.65 -10.20 7.95
N GLN A 264 12.39 -8.89 8.04
CA GLN A 264 12.01 -8.20 9.25
C GLN A 264 11.09 -7.02 8.91
N VAL A 265 10.04 -6.84 9.70
CA VAL A 265 9.21 -5.65 9.65
C VAL A 265 9.30 -4.88 10.96
N ILE A 266 9.44 -3.56 10.86
CA ILE A 266 9.28 -2.64 12.00
C ILE A 266 7.83 -2.13 11.99
N LEU A 267 7.14 -2.28 13.12
CA LEU A 267 5.78 -1.80 13.30
C LEU A 267 5.77 -0.63 14.28
N VAL A 268 5.26 0.51 13.82
CA VAL A 268 5.05 1.73 14.61
C VAL A 268 3.56 2.10 14.67
N GLU A 269 3.18 3.09 15.46
CA GLU A 269 1.77 3.44 15.67
C GLU A 269 1.25 4.40 14.60
N GLY A 270 2.01 5.44 14.28
CA GLY A 270 1.54 6.60 13.55
C GLY A 270 2.08 6.76 12.13
N TYR A 271 1.40 7.64 11.38
CA TYR A 271 1.85 8.09 10.06
C TYR A 271 3.22 8.77 10.12
N PHE A 272 3.46 9.56 11.17
CA PHE A 272 4.68 10.33 11.31
C PHE A 272 5.88 9.45 11.58
N ASP A 273 5.80 8.59 12.59
CA ASP A 273 6.79 7.58 12.94
C ASP A 273 7.24 6.80 11.69
N GLN A 274 6.28 6.30 10.91
CA GLN A 274 6.56 5.51 9.70
C GLN A 274 7.26 6.35 8.64
N MET A 275 6.76 7.55 8.35
CA MET A 275 7.35 8.42 7.33
C MET A 275 8.73 8.94 7.73
N ARG A 276 8.96 9.21 9.02
CA ARG A 276 10.22 9.70 9.57
C ARG A 276 11.27 8.62 9.59
N ALA A 277 10.91 7.39 9.96
CA ALA A 277 11.79 6.24 9.82
C ALA A 277 12.24 6.06 8.34
N VAL A 278 11.30 6.14 7.39
CA VAL A 278 11.62 6.07 5.95
C VAL A 278 12.51 7.23 5.49
N GLN A 279 12.23 8.46 5.94
CA GLN A 279 13.05 9.64 5.61
C GLN A 279 14.51 9.46 6.10
N ASN A 280 14.71 8.77 7.22
CA ASN A 280 16.02 8.44 7.77
C ASN A 280 16.60 7.11 7.26
N GLY A 281 16.04 6.55 6.18
CA GLY A 281 16.60 5.38 5.48
C GLY A 281 16.14 4.01 6.00
N ILE A 282 15.22 3.96 6.96
CA ILE A 282 14.63 2.72 7.47
C ILE A 282 13.39 2.39 6.64
N GLU A 283 13.56 1.58 5.59
CA GLU A 283 12.50 1.34 4.60
C GLU A 283 11.54 0.18 4.93
N HIS A 284 11.88 -0.72 5.86
CA HIS A 284 11.09 -1.90 6.20
C HIS A 284 10.12 -1.64 7.38
N VAL A 285 9.52 -0.44 7.40
CA VAL A 285 8.64 0.05 8.48
C VAL A 285 7.21 0.28 7.99
N VAL A 286 6.22 -0.09 8.81
CA VAL A 286 4.78 0.13 8.56
C VAL A 286 4.07 0.59 9.82
N ALA A 287 2.87 1.16 9.67
CA ALA A 287 2.08 1.63 10.80
C ALA A 287 0.63 1.14 10.83
N THR A 288 0.07 0.97 12.03
CA THR A 288 -1.34 0.60 12.24
C THR A 288 -2.29 1.78 12.08
N CYS A 289 -1.83 3.00 12.40
CA CYS A 289 -2.51 4.27 12.22
C CYS A 289 -3.90 4.34 12.85
N GLY A 290 -3.92 4.24 14.19
CA GLY A 290 -5.09 4.58 15.02
C GLY A 290 -5.99 3.41 15.39
N THR A 291 -5.54 2.17 15.24
CA THR A 291 -6.16 0.98 15.84
C THR A 291 -5.07 0.14 16.47
N ALA A 292 -5.45 -0.63 17.50
CA ALA A 292 -4.65 -1.77 17.93
C ALA A 292 -4.39 -2.69 16.72
N LEU A 293 -3.21 -3.32 16.70
CA LEU A 293 -2.86 -4.32 15.69
C LEU A 293 -3.94 -5.41 15.65
N THR A 294 -4.32 -5.85 14.46
CA THR A 294 -5.31 -6.92 14.28
C THR A 294 -4.67 -8.23 13.79
N PRO A 295 -5.32 -9.39 13.99
CA PRO A 295 -4.86 -10.66 13.42
C PRO A 295 -4.75 -10.63 11.90
N LYS A 296 -5.63 -9.89 11.20
CA LYS A 296 -5.58 -9.76 9.74
C LYS A 296 -4.37 -8.94 9.28
N GLN A 297 -4.03 -7.85 9.98
CA GLN A 297 -2.80 -7.10 9.74
C GLN A 297 -1.57 -7.96 10.03
N ALA A 298 -1.55 -8.69 11.15
CA ALA A 298 -0.46 -9.60 11.49
C ALA A 298 -0.27 -10.72 10.46
N SER A 299 -1.37 -11.27 9.91
CA SER A 299 -1.31 -12.23 8.80
C SER A 299 -0.69 -11.63 7.54
N ILE A 300 -0.99 -10.38 7.20
CA ILE A 300 -0.33 -9.66 6.09
C ILE A 300 1.18 -9.56 6.34
N LEU A 301 1.59 -9.23 7.56
CA LEU A 301 3.01 -9.13 7.94
C LEU A 301 3.72 -10.48 7.83
N ARG A 302 3.09 -11.57 8.32
CA ARG A 302 3.67 -12.92 8.27
C ARG A 302 4.01 -13.37 6.85
N ASN A 303 3.22 -12.94 5.86
CA ASN A 303 3.45 -13.24 4.45
C ASN A 303 4.69 -12.54 3.86
N HIS A 304 5.28 -11.58 4.58
CA HIS A 304 6.40 -10.76 4.09
C HIS A 304 7.67 -10.90 4.95
N ALA A 305 7.55 -11.28 6.22
CA ALA A 305 8.68 -11.46 7.12
C ALA A 305 8.41 -12.54 8.17
N GLU A 306 9.50 -13.11 8.69
CA GLU A 306 9.49 -14.00 9.85
C GLU A 306 9.64 -13.26 11.17
N THR A 307 10.25 -12.07 11.16
CA THR A 307 10.49 -11.27 12.37
C THR A 307 9.68 -9.97 12.34
N ALA A 308 9.03 -9.63 13.46
CA ALA A 308 8.43 -8.33 13.69
C ALA A 308 9.09 -7.62 14.87
N VAL A 309 9.38 -6.33 14.70
CA VAL A 309 9.93 -5.46 15.73
C VAL A 309 8.91 -4.38 16.04
N LEU A 310 8.41 -4.36 17.27
CA LEU A 310 7.46 -3.36 17.76
C LEU A 310 8.24 -2.17 18.32
N VAL A 311 7.95 -0.97 17.82
CA VAL A 311 8.53 0.30 18.27
C VAL A 311 7.40 1.29 18.49
N PHE A 312 6.80 1.23 19.68
CA PHE A 312 5.62 2.02 20.07
C PHE A 312 6.02 3.11 21.08
N ASP A 313 5.08 4.00 21.37
CA ASP A 313 5.34 5.13 22.27
C ASP A 313 5.75 4.64 23.67
N SER A 314 6.67 5.36 24.31
CA SER A 314 7.20 5.01 25.64
C SER A 314 6.20 5.27 26.80
N ASP A 315 4.97 5.66 26.50
CA ASP A 315 3.93 5.88 27.51
C ASP A 315 3.21 4.58 27.92
N SER A 316 2.27 4.67 28.87
CA SER A 316 1.52 3.48 29.33
C SER A 316 0.63 2.88 28.23
N ALA A 317 0.09 3.71 27.33
CA ALA A 317 -0.80 3.26 26.27
C ALA A 317 -0.01 2.53 25.17
N GLY A 318 1.12 3.09 24.75
CA GLY A 318 2.04 2.48 23.78
C GLY A 318 2.62 1.16 24.28
N ARG A 319 3.04 1.09 25.56
CA ARG A 319 3.45 -0.19 26.19
C ARG A 319 2.34 -1.25 26.15
N SER A 320 1.12 -0.91 26.57
CA SER A 320 0.00 -1.85 26.54
C SER A 320 -0.37 -2.28 25.11
N ALA A 321 -0.24 -1.37 24.14
CA ALA A 321 -0.45 -1.68 22.73
C ALA A 321 0.63 -2.61 22.18
N ALA A 322 1.89 -2.45 22.61
CA ALA A 322 3.00 -3.31 22.22
C ALA A 322 2.84 -4.73 22.78
N GLU A 323 2.44 -4.87 24.04
CA GLU A 323 2.15 -6.18 24.66
C GLU A 323 1.02 -6.91 23.91
N LYS A 324 -0.10 -6.23 23.65
CA LYS A 324 -1.20 -6.83 22.86
C LYS A 324 -0.77 -7.18 21.44
N GLY A 325 0.04 -6.31 20.81
CA GLY A 325 0.60 -6.55 19.49
C GLY A 325 1.54 -7.77 19.47
N PHE A 326 2.30 -7.97 20.55
CA PHE A 326 3.20 -9.11 20.72
C PHE A 326 2.43 -10.42 20.68
N ASP A 327 1.37 -10.56 21.48
CA ASP A 327 0.56 -11.77 21.51
C ASP A 327 -0.03 -12.09 20.13
N ILE A 328 -0.62 -11.10 19.46
CA ILE A 328 -1.22 -11.27 18.13
C ILE A 328 -0.18 -11.71 17.08
N LEU A 329 1.01 -11.12 17.09
CA LEU A 329 2.08 -11.48 16.14
C LEU A 329 2.66 -12.86 16.43
N LEU A 330 2.82 -13.20 17.71
CA LEU A 330 3.31 -14.50 18.14
C LEU A 330 2.32 -15.62 17.74
N GLU A 331 1.02 -15.40 17.93
CA GLU A 331 -0.05 -16.32 17.50
C GLU A 331 -0.07 -16.51 15.97
N GLN A 332 0.29 -15.48 15.19
CA GLN A 332 0.46 -15.58 13.73
C GLN A 332 1.80 -16.22 13.31
N GLY A 333 2.64 -16.64 14.26
CA GLY A 333 3.88 -17.35 14.02
C GLY A 333 5.04 -16.47 13.56
N LEU A 334 5.07 -15.19 13.98
CA LEU A 334 6.25 -14.34 13.83
C LEU A 334 7.15 -14.43 15.07
N ASN A 335 8.45 -14.26 14.86
CA ASN A 335 9.41 -13.95 15.93
C ASN A 335 9.24 -12.47 16.30
N VAL A 336 8.85 -12.18 17.54
CA VAL A 336 8.54 -10.81 17.95
C VAL A 336 9.64 -10.24 18.85
N LYS A 337 10.07 -9.02 18.55
CA LYS A 337 10.95 -8.20 19.39
C LYS A 337 10.26 -6.90 19.74
N ILE A 338 10.54 -6.36 20.92
CA ILE A 338 10.05 -5.05 21.35
C ILE A 338 11.27 -4.16 21.59
N VAL A 339 11.25 -2.96 21.00
CA VAL A 339 12.20 -1.89 21.30
C VAL A 339 11.55 -0.97 22.30
N VAL A 340 12.22 -0.76 23.43
CA VAL A 340 11.78 0.19 24.46
C VAL A 340 12.50 1.52 24.22
N LEU A 341 11.75 2.56 23.88
CA LEU A 341 12.27 3.91 23.72
C LEU A 341 12.53 4.56 25.09
N PRO A 342 13.44 5.55 25.17
CA PRO A 342 13.61 6.37 26.38
C PRO A 342 12.29 7.05 26.78
N GLU A 343 12.14 7.32 28.07
CA GLU A 343 10.92 7.92 28.61
C GLU A 343 10.58 9.26 27.93
N GLY A 344 9.31 9.41 27.54
CA GLY A 344 8.80 10.62 26.88
C GLY A 344 9.11 10.71 25.38
N GLN A 345 9.73 9.68 24.79
CA GLN A 345 10.01 9.63 23.35
C GLN A 345 9.03 8.76 22.57
N ASP A 346 8.78 9.17 21.33
CA ASP A 346 8.12 8.43 20.26
C ASP A 346 9.14 8.22 19.11
N PRO A 347 8.86 7.35 18.11
CA PRO A 347 9.81 7.10 17.04
C PRO A 347 10.08 8.31 16.10
N ASP A 348 9.25 9.36 16.12
CA ASP A 348 9.50 10.60 15.36
C ASP A 348 10.49 11.51 16.09
N LEU A 349 10.40 11.57 17.42
CA LEU A 349 11.24 12.39 18.30
C LEU A 349 12.62 11.79 18.59
N PHE A 350 12.75 10.47 18.62
CA PHE A 350 14.01 9.73 18.83
C PHE A 350 14.86 9.67 17.55
#